data_AF-A0A836GNW2-F1
#
_entry.id   AF-A0A836GNW2-F1
#
_cell.length_a   1.000
_cell.length_b   1.000
_cell.length_c   1.000
_cell.angle_alpha   90.00
_cell.angle_beta   90.00
_cell.angle_gamma   90.00
#
_symmetry.space_group_name_H-M   'P 1'
#
loop_
_entity.id
_entity.type
_entity.pdbx_description
1 polymer ?
#
loop_
_entity_poly.entity_id
_entity_poly.type
_entity_poly.pdbx_seq_one_letter_code
_entity_poly.pdbx_strand_id
1 'polypeptide(L)'
;MADVRVTFAFVTSSSIDCCAFTQCDDEPTANASEPLSGGLLNHSRVAIVKVLDYDTGCARVFRMAYPQGACMRSVYNALADAMAARLSEVICFAPPPLSAEGSLTLCAMNALEPADDIPDVLFCQKAAVPRRSTAPLSRWLVVNVLICGNNGALAVGHVPCLVQVAGDSINKDEICNSIRALLRMGLECERQLRSCAVFCCTVEKMSVVLRDPFMDGTDASQVAILYGAVDVGEVVLVSAPLLCSVVEARPSVLQAVVLRRYSEDGVTLYDVKEVDTALVVKRLTRVQLVPL
;
A
#
# COMPACT_ATOMS: atom_id res chain seq x y z
N MET A 1 -18.87 27.96 12.84
CA MET A 1 -17.72 27.06 12.65
C MET A 1 -18.27 25.76 12.11
N ALA A 2 -17.86 25.35 10.90
CA ALA A 2 -18.48 24.24 10.20
C ALA A 2 -17.88 22.92 10.68
N ASP A 3 -18.72 22.09 11.30
CA ASP A 3 -18.36 20.78 11.83
C ASP A 3 -17.77 19.87 10.75
N VAL A 4 -16.59 19.31 11.03
CA VAL A 4 -16.01 18.22 10.24
C VAL A 4 -16.82 16.96 10.52
N ARG A 5 -17.69 16.56 9.58
CA ARG A 5 -18.42 15.29 9.65
C ARG A 5 -17.54 14.15 9.16
N VAL A 6 -16.95 13.42 10.11
CA VAL A 6 -16.36 12.11 9.87
C VAL A 6 -17.45 11.05 9.98
N THR A 7 -17.64 10.29 8.91
CA THR A 7 -18.56 9.15 8.88
C THR A 7 -17.74 7.89 8.69
N PHE A 8 -17.68 7.04 9.71
CA PHE A 8 -16.99 5.76 9.66
C PHE A 8 -17.97 4.70 9.15
N ALA A 9 -17.72 4.16 7.96
CA ALA A 9 -18.41 2.99 7.43
C ALA A 9 -17.37 1.89 7.19
N PHE A 10 -17.41 0.83 8.00
CA PHE A 10 -16.73 -0.42 7.69
C PHE A 10 -17.58 -1.14 6.63
N VAL A 11 -17.03 -1.30 5.42
CA VAL A 11 -17.71 -2.06 4.37
C VAL A 11 -16.76 -3.15 3.87
N THR A 12 -16.87 -4.34 4.47
CA THR A 12 -16.91 -5.56 3.65
C THR A 12 -18.13 -5.40 2.74
N SER A 13 -17.92 -5.42 1.42
CA SER A 13 -18.86 -5.11 0.32
C SER A 13 -20.37 -4.84 0.59
N SER A 14 -20.89 -3.93 -0.25
CA SER A 14 -22.28 -3.62 -0.63
C SER A 14 -23.08 -2.66 0.26
N SER A 15 -23.39 -1.50 -0.33
CA SER A 15 -24.52 -0.59 -0.01
C SER A 15 -24.65 -0.11 1.43
N ILE A 16 -24.12 1.09 1.74
CA ILE A 16 -24.44 1.75 3.02
C ILE A 16 -24.58 3.27 2.85
N ASP A 17 -25.67 3.77 3.42
CA ASP A 17 -25.87 5.15 3.85
C ASP A 17 -25.78 5.21 5.40
N CYS A 18 -25.38 6.37 5.93
CA CYS A 18 -25.51 6.89 7.32
C CYS A 18 -24.23 7.27 8.11
N CYS A 19 -24.37 8.47 8.71
CA CYS A 19 -23.59 9.31 9.65
C CYS A 19 -23.38 8.67 11.07
N ALA A 20 -22.70 9.20 12.12
CA ALA A 20 -22.03 10.48 12.44
C ALA A 20 -21.22 10.36 13.79
N PHE A 21 -20.16 11.19 13.93
CA PHE A 21 -19.55 11.84 15.13
C PHE A 21 -18.88 11.08 16.31
N THR A 22 -17.67 11.56 16.66
CA THR A 22 -17.22 11.92 18.03
C THR A 22 -16.39 13.21 17.98
N GLN A 23 -16.74 14.19 18.80
CA GLN A 23 -16.08 15.49 18.95
C GLN A 23 -14.69 15.34 19.60
N CYS A 24 -13.71 16.11 19.11
CA CYS A 24 -12.55 16.51 19.92
C CYS A 24 -12.64 18.04 20.07
N ASP A 25 -12.74 18.47 21.32
CA ASP A 25 -12.94 19.86 21.71
C ASP A 25 -11.71 20.71 21.40
N ASP A 26 -11.94 21.80 20.67
CA ASP A 26 -11.22 23.05 20.84
C ASP A 26 -12.30 24.14 21.04
N GLU A 27 -12.51 24.54 22.29
CA GLU A 27 -13.31 25.71 22.67
C GLU A 27 -12.76 26.98 22.00
N PRO A 28 -13.64 27.89 21.53
CA PRO A 28 -14.09 28.92 22.46
C PRO A 28 -15.58 29.34 22.31
N THR A 29 -16.22 29.52 23.46
CA THR A 29 -17.29 30.51 23.78
C THR A 29 -17.95 31.30 22.62
N ALA A 30 -19.26 31.08 22.41
CA ALA A 30 -20.32 32.11 22.48
C ALA A 30 -21.70 31.57 22.04
N ASN A 31 -22.73 32.09 22.69
CA ASN A 31 -24.12 31.63 22.76
C ASN A 31 -24.92 31.60 21.44
N ALA A 32 -25.92 30.71 21.47
CA ALA A 32 -26.93 30.38 20.48
C ALA A 32 -27.85 31.53 20.00
N SER A 33 -28.30 31.45 18.73
CA SER A 33 -29.73 31.47 18.34
C SER A 33 -29.92 31.36 16.81
N GLU A 34 -30.35 30.16 16.39
CA GLU A 34 -31.45 29.84 15.43
C GLU A 34 -31.54 30.39 13.98
N PRO A 35 -32.30 29.70 13.08
CA PRO A 35 -31.75 29.15 11.85
C PRO A 35 -32.26 29.87 10.60
N LEU A 36 -31.41 29.98 9.57
CA LEU A 36 -31.83 30.40 8.24
C LEU A 36 -31.32 29.42 7.19
N SER A 37 -32.28 28.68 6.67
CA SER A 37 -32.25 27.91 5.44
C SER A 37 -31.72 28.78 4.30
N GLY A 38 -30.54 28.43 3.77
CA GLY A 38 -29.95 29.05 2.59
C GLY A 38 -28.88 28.12 2.06
N GLY A 39 -29.06 27.62 0.84
CA GLY A 39 -28.24 26.57 0.26
C GLY A 39 -26.75 26.91 0.27
N LEU A 40 -25.95 26.15 1.02
CA LEU A 40 -24.54 25.97 0.72
C LEU A 40 -24.42 24.76 -0.21
N LEU A 41 -24.21 25.04 -1.50
CA LEU A 41 -23.59 24.08 -2.41
C LEU A 41 -22.28 23.63 -1.77
N ASN A 42 -22.28 22.41 -1.24
CA ASN A 42 -21.12 21.80 -0.59
C ASN A 42 -19.96 21.70 -1.59
N HIS A 43 -19.00 22.62 -1.51
CA HIS A 43 -17.70 22.54 -2.18
C HIS A 43 -16.80 21.53 -1.47
N SER A 44 -17.29 20.31 -1.27
CA SER A 44 -16.54 19.20 -0.69
C SER A 44 -15.93 18.36 -1.80
N ARG A 45 -14.62 18.15 -1.76
CA ARG A 45 -13.96 17.15 -2.60
C ARG A 45 -13.98 15.79 -1.89
N VAL A 46 -13.88 14.73 -2.67
CA VAL A 46 -13.98 13.35 -2.19
C VAL A 46 -12.75 12.59 -2.64
N ALA A 47 -12.08 11.92 -1.71
CA ALA A 47 -10.98 11.00 -1.99
C ALA A 47 -11.32 9.58 -1.57
N ILE A 48 -10.82 8.61 -2.33
CA ILE A 48 -10.80 7.20 -1.96
C ILE A 48 -9.45 6.91 -1.29
N VAL A 49 -9.49 6.45 -0.05
CA VAL A 49 -8.32 6.12 0.74
C VAL A 49 -8.25 4.61 0.94
N LYS A 50 -7.17 3.98 0.45
CA LYS A 50 -6.91 2.55 0.65
C LYS A 50 -5.85 2.38 1.73
N VAL A 51 -6.22 1.87 2.89
CA VAL A 51 -5.30 1.57 4.00
C VAL A 51 -4.81 0.14 3.90
N LEU A 52 -3.49 -0.01 3.87
CA LEU A 52 -2.74 -1.25 3.84
C LEU A 52 -2.19 -1.51 5.24
N ASP A 53 -2.83 -2.42 5.96
CA ASP A 53 -2.38 -2.85 7.28
C ASP A 53 -1.74 -4.23 7.18
N TYR A 54 -0.43 -4.22 6.95
CA TYR A 54 0.38 -5.43 6.87
C TYR A 54 0.50 -6.14 8.24
N ASP A 55 0.25 -5.45 9.35
CA ASP A 55 0.32 -6.06 10.68
C ASP A 55 -0.83 -7.03 10.93
N THR A 56 -2.02 -6.67 10.44
CA THR A 56 -3.23 -7.48 10.54
C THR A 56 -3.54 -8.26 9.26
N GLY A 57 -2.76 -8.05 8.20
CA GLY A 57 -3.02 -8.63 6.88
C GLY A 57 -4.32 -8.13 6.25
N CYS A 58 -4.81 -6.97 6.70
CA CYS A 58 -6.10 -6.42 6.29
C CYS A 58 -5.90 -5.18 5.40
N ALA A 59 -6.71 -5.09 4.34
CA ALA A 59 -6.85 -3.88 3.55
C ALA A 59 -8.22 -3.26 3.82
N ARG A 60 -8.27 -1.95 4.05
CA ARG A 60 -9.51 -1.19 4.27
C ARG A 60 -9.62 -0.09 3.22
N VAL A 61 -10.84 0.21 2.79
CA VAL A 61 -11.09 1.29 1.84
C VAL A 61 -12.07 2.26 2.47
N PHE A 62 -11.72 3.54 2.43
CA PHE A 62 -12.51 4.64 2.98
C PHE A 62 -12.83 5.64 1.87
N ARG A 63 -13.98 6.30 2.02
CA ARG A 63 -14.33 7.46 1.23
C ARG A 63 -14.30 8.67 2.16
N MET A 64 -13.39 9.59 1.93
CA MET A 64 -13.23 10.79 2.74
C MET A 64 -13.73 12.01 1.97
N ALA A 65 -14.61 12.79 2.58
CA ALA A 65 -15.02 14.10 2.07
C ALA A 65 -14.29 15.19 2.86
N TYR A 66 -13.76 16.18 2.15
CA TYR A 66 -12.97 17.26 2.75
C TYR A 66 -13.33 18.61 2.13
N PRO A 67 -13.20 19.72 2.87
CA PRO A 67 -13.45 21.05 2.33
C PRO A 67 -12.42 21.39 1.26
N GLN A 68 -12.83 22.22 0.29
CA GLN A 68 -11.91 22.74 -0.72
C GLN A 68 -10.75 23.50 -0.06
N GLY A 69 -9.51 23.16 -0.45
CA GLY A 69 -8.29 23.71 0.14
C GLY A 69 -7.73 22.91 1.33
N ALA A 70 -8.36 21.81 1.73
CA ALA A 70 -7.74 20.87 2.67
C ALA A 70 -6.52 20.18 2.03
N CYS A 71 -5.52 19.89 2.87
CA CYS A 71 -4.28 19.22 2.47
C CYS A 71 -4.12 17.87 3.19
N MET A 72 -3.11 17.12 2.77
CA MET A 72 -2.80 15.79 3.29
C MET A 72 -2.59 15.75 4.81
N ARG A 73 -2.16 16.85 5.45
CA ARG A 73 -2.04 16.92 6.93
C ARG A 73 -3.35 16.53 7.64
N SER A 74 -4.50 16.97 7.16
CA SER A 74 -5.81 16.62 7.74
C SER A 74 -6.12 15.13 7.55
N VAL A 75 -5.71 14.56 6.41
CA VAL A 75 -5.87 13.13 6.12
C VAL A 75 -5.00 12.29 7.06
N TYR A 76 -3.73 12.68 7.25
CA TYR A 76 -2.81 12.01 8.16
C TYR A 76 -3.33 11.96 9.59
N ASN A 77 -3.85 13.09 10.11
CA ASN A 77 -4.45 13.14 11.45
C ASN A 77 -5.61 12.14 11.59
N ALA A 78 -6.56 12.17 10.65
CA ALA A 78 -7.73 11.30 10.69
C ALA A 78 -7.37 9.80 10.57
N LEU A 79 -6.35 9.47 9.77
CA LEU A 79 -5.91 8.10 9.58
C LEU A 79 -5.11 7.55 10.75
N ALA A 80 -4.30 8.37 11.42
CA ALA A 80 -3.55 7.95 12.60
C ALA A 80 -4.49 7.37 13.67
N ASP A 81 -5.60 8.06 13.95
CA ASP A 81 -6.62 7.61 14.88
C ASP A 81 -7.30 6.31 14.39
N ALA A 82 -7.71 6.25 13.12
CA ALA A 82 -8.38 5.09 12.53
C ALA A 82 -7.48 3.84 12.41
N MET A 83 -6.17 4.02 12.40
CA MET A 83 -5.16 2.96 12.35
C MET A 83 -4.59 2.62 13.73
N ALA A 84 -5.02 3.30 14.80
CA ALA A 84 -4.42 3.22 16.12
C ALA A 84 -2.87 3.32 16.05
N ALA A 85 -2.40 4.28 15.25
CA ALA A 85 -1.00 4.49 14.92
C ALA A 85 -0.59 5.93 15.28
N ARG A 86 0.70 6.17 15.48
CA ARG A 86 1.20 7.55 15.60
C ARG A 86 1.16 8.21 14.23
N LEU A 87 1.00 9.54 14.19
CA LEU A 87 1.05 10.29 12.93
C LEU A 87 2.34 10.00 12.13
N SER A 88 3.47 9.90 12.83
CA SER A 88 4.78 9.57 12.24
C SER A 88 4.87 8.15 11.66
N GLU A 89 3.90 7.30 11.95
CA GLU A 89 3.81 5.92 11.46
C GLU A 89 2.86 5.81 10.27
N VAL A 90 2.11 6.85 9.91
CA VAL A 90 1.23 6.82 8.74
C VAL A 90 1.98 7.42 7.56
N ILE A 91 2.01 6.68 6.47
CA ILE A 91 2.63 7.13 5.23
C ILE A 91 1.61 6.96 4.12
N CYS A 92 1.43 7.97 3.29
CA CYS A 92 0.53 7.91 2.15
C CYS A 92 1.26 8.14 0.83
N PHE A 93 0.72 7.59 -0.23
CA PHE A 93 1.22 7.74 -1.59
C PHE A 93 0.08 7.79 -2.59
N ALA A 94 0.33 8.46 -3.72
CA ALA A 94 -0.62 8.54 -4.83
C ALA A 94 -0.21 7.61 -5.98
N PRO A 95 -1.15 6.88 -6.58
CA PRO A 95 -0.91 6.23 -7.86
C PRO A 95 -0.97 7.25 -9.01
N PRO A 96 -0.59 6.87 -10.24
CA PRO A 96 -0.95 7.60 -11.43
C PRO A 96 -2.43 7.95 -11.48
N PRO A 97 -2.77 9.17 -11.95
CA PRO A 97 -4.14 9.53 -12.25
C PRO A 97 -4.79 8.48 -13.14
N LEU A 98 -6.07 8.21 -12.88
CA LEU A 98 -6.85 7.27 -13.67
C LEU A 98 -6.76 7.63 -15.15
N SER A 99 -6.40 6.64 -15.97
CA SER A 99 -6.37 6.80 -17.41
C SER A 99 -7.79 7.05 -17.95
N ALA A 100 -7.89 7.61 -19.16
CA ALA A 100 -9.19 7.76 -19.84
C ALA A 100 -9.90 6.41 -20.08
N GLU A 101 -9.16 5.30 -20.05
CA GLU A 101 -9.68 3.94 -20.14
C GLU A 101 -10.23 3.40 -18.80
N GLY A 102 -10.17 4.21 -17.73
CA GLY A 102 -10.66 3.83 -16.40
C GLY A 102 -9.80 2.80 -15.68
N SER A 103 -8.62 2.47 -16.20
CA SER A 103 -7.69 1.51 -15.61
C SER A 103 -6.75 2.20 -14.62
N LEU A 104 -6.76 1.75 -13.36
CA LEU A 104 -5.79 2.18 -12.35
C LEU A 104 -4.51 1.35 -12.49
N THR A 105 -3.39 2.00 -12.78
CA THR A 105 -2.07 1.34 -12.71
C THR A 105 -1.52 1.51 -11.30
N LEU A 106 -1.35 0.42 -10.55
CA LEU A 106 -0.86 0.44 -9.18
C LEU A 106 0.67 0.53 -9.11
N CYS A 107 1.23 1.59 -9.66
CA CYS A 107 2.56 2.07 -9.30
C CYS A 107 2.38 3.29 -8.40
N ALA A 108 3.29 3.53 -7.46
CA ALA A 108 3.30 4.80 -6.75
C ALA A 108 3.99 5.84 -7.65
N MET A 109 3.51 7.08 -7.70
CA MET A 109 4.27 8.18 -8.30
C MET A 109 5.11 8.88 -7.25
N ASN A 110 4.53 9.18 -6.10
CA ASN A 110 5.20 9.91 -5.04
C ASN A 110 4.65 9.52 -3.67
N ALA A 111 5.53 9.62 -2.68
CA ALA A 111 5.10 9.78 -1.29
C ALA A 111 4.41 11.14 -1.16
N LEU A 112 3.32 11.19 -0.38
CA LEU A 112 2.57 12.40 -0.14
C LEU A 112 3.07 13.08 1.13
N GLU A 113 3.52 14.32 1.02
CA GLU A 113 3.90 15.14 2.17
C GLU A 113 2.66 15.76 2.83
N PRO A 114 2.71 16.12 4.13
CA PRO A 114 1.58 16.75 4.79
C PRO A 114 1.10 18.06 4.15
N ALA A 115 1.97 18.75 3.41
CA ALA A 115 1.65 20.00 2.73
C ALA A 115 0.95 19.78 1.37
N ASP A 116 0.99 18.56 0.83
CA ASP A 116 0.45 18.26 -0.50
C ASP A 116 -1.07 18.37 -0.55
N ASP A 117 -1.58 18.65 -1.75
CA ASP A 117 -3.00 18.54 -2.06
C ASP A 117 -3.48 17.09 -1.93
N ILE A 118 -4.74 16.91 -1.55
CA ILE A 118 -5.35 15.59 -1.43
C ILE A 118 -5.72 15.09 -2.83
N PRO A 119 -5.17 13.96 -3.31
CA PRO A 119 -5.55 13.38 -4.60
C PRO A 119 -6.91 12.67 -4.50
N ASP A 120 -7.53 12.40 -5.64
CA ASP A 120 -8.83 11.71 -5.70
C ASP A 120 -8.73 10.23 -5.23
N VAL A 121 -7.54 9.62 -5.38
CA VAL A 121 -7.23 8.29 -4.86
C VAL A 121 -5.86 8.33 -4.19
N LEU A 122 -5.77 7.81 -2.97
CA LEU A 122 -4.51 7.63 -2.26
C LEU A 122 -4.48 6.30 -1.51
N PHE A 123 -3.27 5.82 -1.30
CA PHE A 123 -2.98 4.66 -0.48
C PHE A 123 -2.27 5.13 0.77
N CYS A 124 -2.54 4.48 1.89
CA CYS A 124 -1.80 4.69 3.11
C CYS A 124 -1.38 3.36 3.69
N GLN A 125 -0.22 3.35 4.34
CA GLN A 125 0.34 2.20 5.01
C GLN A 125 0.85 2.60 6.38
N LYS A 126 0.88 1.63 7.29
CA LYS A 126 1.58 1.77 8.56
C LYS A 126 3.05 1.51 8.34
N ALA A 127 3.91 2.41 8.79
CA ALA A 127 5.35 2.26 8.80
C ALA A 127 5.76 1.10 9.70
N ALA A 128 6.58 0.19 9.18
CA ALA A 128 7.34 -0.73 10.03
C ALA A 128 8.51 0.06 10.66
N VAL A 129 8.26 0.74 11.79
CA VAL A 129 9.30 1.53 12.45
C VAL A 129 10.38 0.58 12.99
N PRO A 130 11.66 0.72 12.58
CA PRO A 130 12.73 0.00 13.24
C PRO A 130 12.77 0.44 14.71
N ARG A 131 12.60 -0.51 15.65
CA ARG A 131 12.53 -0.24 17.11
C ARG A 131 13.77 0.47 17.69
N ARG A 132 14.82 0.75 16.89
CA ARG A 132 16.10 1.31 17.31
C ARG A 132 16.81 2.09 16.20
N SER A 133 16.16 3.11 15.62
CA SER A 133 16.87 4.06 14.76
C SER A 133 17.01 5.40 15.47
N THR A 134 18.18 5.65 16.05
CA THR A 134 18.64 6.97 16.53
C THR A 134 19.21 7.83 15.39
N ALA A 135 19.03 7.43 14.13
CA ALA A 135 19.57 8.14 12.98
C ALA A 135 18.75 9.42 12.71
N PRO A 136 19.38 10.60 12.65
CA PRO A 136 18.68 11.89 12.63
C PRO A 136 18.05 12.25 11.28
N LEU A 137 18.33 11.50 10.20
CA LEU A 137 17.79 11.73 8.86
C LEU A 137 17.41 10.39 8.24
N SER A 138 16.12 10.07 8.28
CA SER A 138 15.56 8.93 7.57
C SER A 138 14.67 9.46 6.46
N ARG A 139 14.76 8.85 5.28
CA ARG A 139 13.93 9.22 4.12
C ARG A 139 13.03 8.07 3.73
N TRP A 140 11.93 8.40 3.06
CA TRP A 140 11.02 7.43 2.49
C TRP A 140 11.47 7.07 1.08
N LEU A 141 11.71 5.79 0.85
CA LEU A 141 11.94 5.25 -0.48
C LEU A 141 10.66 4.60 -0.98
N VAL A 142 10.20 5.00 -2.16
CA VAL A 142 9.07 4.37 -2.83
C VAL A 142 9.55 3.11 -3.55
N VAL A 143 8.90 1.98 -3.29
CA VAL A 143 9.22 0.68 -3.90
C VAL A 143 8.02 0.20 -4.71
N ASN A 144 8.20 0.09 -6.02
CA ASN A 144 7.26 -0.62 -6.88
C ASN A 144 7.70 -2.07 -7.06
N VAL A 145 6.76 -3.00 -7.00
CA VAL A 145 7.03 -4.41 -7.27
C VAL A 145 6.42 -4.78 -8.60
N LEU A 146 7.27 -5.14 -9.56
CA LEU A 146 6.88 -5.44 -10.92
C LEU A 146 7.17 -6.91 -11.27
N ILE A 147 6.43 -7.42 -12.23
CA ILE A 147 6.62 -8.71 -12.86
C ILE A 147 7.02 -8.49 -14.31
N CYS A 148 8.13 -9.08 -14.72
CA CYS A 148 8.53 -9.16 -16.12
C CYS A 148 8.02 -10.48 -16.72
N GLY A 149 7.10 -10.38 -17.68
CA GLY A 149 6.64 -11.51 -18.48
C GLY A 149 7.69 -11.96 -19.50
N ASN A 150 7.51 -13.18 -20.03
CA ASN A 150 8.41 -13.74 -21.06
C ASN A 150 8.43 -12.92 -22.37
N ASN A 151 7.38 -12.14 -22.62
CA ASN A 151 7.28 -11.20 -23.73
C ASN A 151 7.92 -9.82 -23.43
N GLY A 152 8.56 -9.66 -22.28
CA GLY A 152 9.12 -8.39 -21.81
C GLY A 152 8.09 -7.39 -21.28
N ALA A 153 6.80 -7.74 -21.27
CA ALA A 153 5.77 -6.86 -20.72
C ALA A 153 5.88 -6.80 -19.19
N LEU A 154 5.74 -5.60 -18.65
CA LEU A 154 5.74 -5.35 -17.21
C LEU A 154 4.31 -5.27 -16.69
N ALA A 155 4.07 -5.92 -15.55
CA ALA A 155 2.83 -5.83 -14.81
C ALA A 155 3.13 -5.58 -13.32
N VAL A 156 2.18 -5.02 -12.58
CA VAL A 156 2.34 -4.83 -11.13
C VAL A 156 2.22 -6.20 -10.45
N GLY A 157 3.21 -6.55 -9.64
CA GLY A 157 3.27 -7.84 -8.94
C GLY A 157 2.85 -7.79 -7.48
N HIS A 158 2.88 -6.61 -6.88
CA HIS A 158 2.39 -6.35 -5.53
C HIS A 158 2.04 -4.86 -5.42
N VAL A 159 1.18 -4.51 -4.47
CA VAL A 159 0.85 -3.10 -4.20
C VAL A 159 2.13 -2.35 -3.84
N PRO A 160 2.38 -1.13 -4.35
CA PRO A 160 3.55 -0.35 -4.00
C PRO A 160 3.65 -0.15 -2.49
N CYS A 161 4.87 -0.09 -1.99
CA CYS A 161 5.11 0.16 -0.58
C CYS A 161 6.22 1.18 -0.38
N LEU A 162 6.17 1.86 0.76
CA LEU A 162 7.16 2.84 1.17
C LEU A 162 7.97 2.25 2.31
N VAL A 163 9.28 2.34 2.20
CA VAL A 163 10.21 1.85 3.21
C VAL A 163 11.06 2.98 3.73
N GLN A 164 11.32 2.94 5.02
CA GLN A 164 12.24 3.87 5.65
C GLN A 164 13.66 3.39 5.38
N VAL A 165 14.51 4.31 4.92
CA VAL A 165 15.94 4.06 4.65
C VAL A 165 16.78 5.14 5.32
N ALA A 166 18.02 4.79 5.68
CA ALA A 166 18.95 5.73 6.27
C ALA A 166 19.37 6.81 5.25
N GLY A 167 19.50 8.06 5.71
CA GLY A 167 19.69 9.23 4.84
C GLY A 167 21.05 9.30 4.13
N ASP A 168 22.09 8.67 4.66
CA ASP A 168 23.47 8.93 4.22
C ASP A 168 23.89 8.07 3.01
N SER A 169 23.28 6.89 2.83
CA SER A 169 23.46 6.03 1.65
C SER A 169 22.45 4.88 1.70
N ILE A 170 21.68 4.65 0.64
CA ILE A 170 20.81 3.48 0.54
C ILE A 170 21.60 2.32 -0.06
N ASN A 171 21.49 1.13 0.53
CA ASN A 171 21.94 -0.11 -0.11
C ASN A 171 20.77 -1.07 -0.36
N LYS A 172 20.97 -1.98 -1.31
CA LYS A 172 19.96 -2.98 -1.70
C LYS A 172 19.54 -3.86 -0.52
N ASP A 173 20.46 -4.21 0.37
CA ASP A 173 20.19 -5.06 1.52
C ASP A 173 19.24 -4.39 2.53
N GLU A 174 19.40 -3.10 2.79
CA GLU A 174 18.51 -2.28 3.61
C GLU A 174 17.10 -2.23 3.01
N ILE A 175 16.99 -2.00 1.70
CA ILE A 175 15.71 -2.04 0.99
C ILE A 175 15.05 -3.40 1.21
N CYS A 176 15.77 -4.49 0.96
CA CYS A 176 15.26 -5.85 1.10
C CYS A 176 14.84 -6.16 2.54
N ASN A 177 15.63 -5.74 3.52
CA ASN A 177 15.34 -5.94 4.94
C ASN A 177 14.11 -5.15 5.39
N SER A 178 13.96 -3.90 4.94
CA SER A 178 12.79 -3.09 5.24
C SER A 178 11.52 -3.65 4.59
N ILE A 179 11.58 -4.13 3.35
CA ILE A 179 10.45 -4.80 2.69
C ILE A 179 10.11 -6.10 3.40
N ARG A 180 11.11 -6.92 3.75
CA ARG A 180 10.91 -8.16 4.50
C ARG A 180 10.19 -7.89 5.82
N ALA A 181 10.62 -6.86 6.56
CA ALA A 181 10.02 -6.48 7.82
C ALA A 181 8.58 -5.99 7.64
N LEU A 182 8.34 -5.13 6.64
CA LEU A 182 7.03 -4.57 6.33
C LEU A 182 6.03 -5.65 5.91
N LEU A 183 6.41 -6.51 4.96
CA LEU A 183 5.56 -7.54 4.37
C LEU A 183 5.59 -8.87 5.15
N ARG A 184 6.38 -8.93 6.24
CA ARG A 184 6.57 -10.12 7.08
C ARG A 184 6.92 -11.38 6.26
N MET A 185 7.84 -11.22 5.31
CA MET A 185 8.20 -12.28 4.37
C MET A 185 8.91 -13.44 5.07
N GLY A 186 8.59 -14.67 4.65
CA GLY A 186 9.36 -15.86 5.01
C GLY A 186 10.75 -15.89 4.35
N LEU A 187 11.60 -16.81 4.81
CA LEU A 187 13.00 -16.90 4.41
C LEU A 187 13.19 -17.08 2.89
N GLU A 188 12.38 -17.95 2.26
CA GLU A 188 12.53 -18.22 0.83
C GLU A 188 12.09 -17.02 -0.04
N CYS A 189 11.01 -16.34 0.34
CA CYS A 189 10.59 -15.11 -0.33
C CYS A 189 11.62 -13.99 -0.17
N GLU A 190 12.26 -13.86 1.00
CA GLU A 190 13.36 -12.92 1.23
C GLU A 190 14.56 -13.25 0.33
N ARG A 191 14.96 -14.51 0.24
CA ARG A 191 16.07 -14.94 -0.64
C ARG A 191 15.79 -14.59 -2.09
N GLN A 192 14.56 -14.81 -2.55
CA GLN A 192 14.16 -14.41 -3.89
C GLN A 192 14.15 -12.89 -4.05
N LEU A 193 13.64 -12.14 -3.09
CA LEU A 193 13.66 -10.67 -3.12
C LEU A 193 15.09 -10.15 -3.30
N ARG A 194 16.08 -10.73 -2.60
CA ARG A 194 17.49 -10.35 -2.72
C ARG A 194 18.10 -10.72 -4.08
N SER A 195 17.64 -11.77 -4.73
CA SER A 195 18.11 -12.16 -6.07
C SER A 195 17.50 -11.35 -7.20
N CYS A 196 16.36 -10.68 -6.97
CA CYS A 196 15.71 -9.82 -7.95
C CYS A 196 16.60 -8.65 -8.38
N ALA A 197 16.44 -8.25 -9.65
CA ALA A 197 17.01 -7.02 -10.14
C ALA A 197 16.24 -5.81 -9.59
N VAL A 198 16.98 -4.76 -9.25
CA VAL A 198 16.43 -3.51 -8.73
C VAL A 198 16.85 -2.39 -9.67
N PHE A 199 15.92 -1.49 -9.99
CA PHE A 199 16.13 -0.39 -10.92
C PHE A 199 15.72 0.92 -10.28
N CYS A 200 16.47 1.98 -10.59
CA CYS A 200 16.05 3.34 -10.28
C CYS A 200 14.83 3.70 -11.14
N CYS A 201 13.89 4.44 -10.55
CA CYS A 201 12.68 4.88 -11.24
C CYS A 201 12.61 6.40 -11.28
N THR A 202 12.05 6.92 -12.36
CA THR A 202 11.65 8.33 -12.44
C THR A 202 10.21 8.42 -12.87
N VAL A 203 9.48 9.35 -12.28
CA VAL A 203 8.12 9.67 -12.72
C VAL A 203 8.20 10.62 -13.91
N GLU A 204 7.64 10.20 -15.04
CA GLU A 204 7.46 11.04 -16.22
C GLU A 204 5.98 11.18 -16.54
N LYS A 205 5.45 12.41 -16.40
CA LYS A 205 4.04 12.74 -16.62
C LYS A 205 3.11 11.84 -15.79
N MET A 206 2.49 10.84 -16.42
CA MET A 206 1.55 9.89 -15.81
C MET A 206 2.10 8.45 -15.79
N SER A 207 3.43 8.29 -15.88
CA SER A 207 4.09 7.00 -16.00
C SER A 207 5.32 6.90 -15.11
N VAL A 208 5.66 5.68 -14.69
CA VAL A 208 6.91 5.38 -14.00
C VAL A 208 7.85 4.75 -15.02
N VAL A 209 9.00 5.38 -15.23
CA VAL A 209 10.02 4.95 -16.19
C VAL A 209 11.17 4.30 -15.43
N LEU A 210 11.47 3.04 -15.78
CA LEU A 210 12.66 2.34 -15.32
C LEU A 210 13.89 2.92 -16.01
N ARG A 211 14.89 3.29 -15.21
CA ARG A 211 16.17 3.83 -15.69
C ARG A 211 17.24 2.75 -15.56
N ASP A 212 18.37 3.12 -15.00
CA ASP A 212 19.51 2.26 -14.80
C ASP A 212 19.28 1.26 -13.65
N PRO A 213 19.99 0.12 -13.67
CA PRO A 213 20.09 -0.75 -12.50
C PRO A 213 20.50 0.04 -11.26
N PHE A 214 19.85 -0.26 -10.14
CA PHE A 214 20.15 0.36 -8.85
C PHE A 214 21.56 -0.03 -8.40
N MET A 215 22.32 0.97 -7.98
CA MET A 215 23.64 0.81 -7.37
C MET A 215 23.60 1.34 -5.93
N ASP A 216 24.31 0.67 -5.03
CA ASP A 216 24.39 1.11 -3.63
C ASP A 216 25.00 2.52 -3.53
N GLY A 217 24.50 3.31 -2.60
CA GLY A 217 24.89 4.72 -2.42
C GLY A 217 24.21 5.70 -3.37
N THR A 218 23.31 5.24 -4.24
CA THR A 218 22.53 6.14 -5.09
C THR A 218 21.49 6.94 -4.29
N ASP A 219 21.24 8.17 -4.73
CA ASP A 219 20.24 9.06 -4.14
C ASP A 219 18.84 8.86 -4.74
N ALA A 220 18.46 7.61 -5.02
CA ALA A 220 17.15 7.32 -5.58
C ALA A 220 16.03 7.66 -4.58
N SER A 221 14.98 8.33 -5.05
CA SER A 221 13.72 8.54 -4.31
C SER A 221 12.70 7.43 -4.58
N GLN A 222 12.89 6.68 -5.68
CA GLN A 222 12.03 5.58 -6.08
C GLN A 222 12.83 4.46 -6.76
N VAL A 223 12.47 3.23 -6.44
CA VAL A 223 13.00 2.02 -7.07
C VAL A 223 11.88 1.08 -7.52
N ALA A 224 12.21 0.19 -8.44
CA ALA A 224 11.39 -0.94 -8.79
C ALA A 224 12.17 -2.24 -8.63
N ILE A 225 11.50 -3.24 -8.07
CA ILE A 225 12.01 -4.59 -7.95
C ILE A 225 11.31 -5.45 -9.00
N LEU A 226 12.10 -6.08 -9.87
CA LEU A 226 11.59 -6.90 -10.95
C LEU A 226 11.66 -8.37 -10.56
N TYR A 227 10.49 -8.99 -10.47
CA TYR A 227 10.31 -10.42 -10.37
C TYR A 227 10.11 -11.04 -11.75
N GLY A 228 10.62 -12.25 -11.94
CA GLY A 228 10.21 -13.08 -13.07
C GLY A 228 8.74 -13.47 -12.94
N ALA A 229 8.03 -13.53 -14.07
CA ALA A 229 6.69 -14.10 -14.13
C ALA A 229 6.67 -15.54 -13.62
N VAL A 230 5.52 -15.91 -13.09
CA VAL A 230 5.16 -17.30 -12.76
C VAL A 230 3.98 -17.64 -13.62
N ASP A 231 4.03 -18.78 -14.28
CA ASP A 231 3.02 -19.23 -15.23
C ASP A 231 2.13 -20.33 -14.64
N VAL A 232 0.95 -20.49 -15.25
CA VAL A 232 -0.01 -21.52 -14.83
C VAL A 232 0.60 -22.91 -15.05
N GLY A 233 0.48 -23.77 -14.05
CA GLY A 233 1.06 -25.11 -14.04
C GLY A 233 2.45 -25.19 -13.39
N GLU A 234 3.11 -24.05 -13.13
CA GLU A 234 4.38 -24.05 -12.41
C GLU A 234 4.20 -24.43 -10.94
N VAL A 235 5.20 -25.10 -10.40
CA VAL A 235 5.27 -25.47 -8.98
C VAL A 235 6.00 -24.37 -8.22
N VAL A 236 5.40 -23.92 -7.13
CA VAL A 236 5.88 -22.82 -6.31
C VAL A 236 5.88 -23.20 -4.84
N LEU A 237 6.79 -22.61 -4.08
CA LEU A 237 6.64 -22.46 -2.64
C LEU A 237 5.82 -21.21 -2.34
N VAL A 238 4.85 -21.32 -1.46
CA VAL A 238 4.05 -20.21 -0.98
C VAL A 238 4.44 -19.93 0.45
N SER A 239 4.94 -18.72 0.71
CA SER A 239 5.14 -18.22 2.07
C SER A 239 4.10 -17.16 2.35
N ALA A 240 2.96 -17.60 2.89
CA ALA A 240 1.92 -16.73 3.40
C ALA A 240 1.60 -17.16 4.83
N PRO A 241 1.43 -16.20 5.77
CA PRO A 241 0.88 -16.53 7.08
C PRO A 241 -0.55 -17.04 6.86
N LEU A 242 -0.73 -18.36 6.87
CA LEU A 242 -2.05 -18.97 6.88
C LEU A 242 -2.71 -18.56 8.19
N LEU A 243 -3.79 -17.79 8.12
CA LEU A 243 -4.72 -17.55 9.23
C LEU A 243 -5.47 -18.85 9.54
N CYS A 244 -4.76 -19.88 9.97
CA CYS A 244 -5.37 -21.08 10.52
C CYS A 244 -5.60 -20.84 12.01
N SER A 245 -6.85 -20.55 12.35
CA SER A 245 -7.35 -20.64 13.71
C SER A 245 -7.15 -22.05 14.24
N VAL A 246 -6.44 -22.17 15.37
CA VAL A 246 -6.45 -23.30 16.32
C VAL A 246 -6.05 -24.66 15.71
N VAL A 247 -4.97 -25.22 16.25
CA VAL A 247 -4.42 -26.57 16.01
C VAL A 247 -3.37 -26.65 14.90
N GLU A 248 -2.16 -26.98 15.37
CA GLU A 248 -0.97 -27.43 14.65
C GLU A 248 -0.16 -26.40 13.84
N ALA A 249 1.08 -26.23 14.28
CA ALA A 249 2.14 -25.48 13.62
C ALA A 249 2.47 -26.12 12.26
N ARG A 250 1.66 -25.80 11.25
CA ARG A 250 1.98 -26.12 9.86
C ARG A 250 3.25 -25.36 9.45
N PRO A 251 4.06 -25.92 8.54
CA PRO A 251 5.21 -25.19 8.00
C PRO A 251 4.73 -23.87 7.39
N SER A 252 5.48 -22.80 7.64
CA SER A 252 5.24 -21.44 7.11
C SER A 252 5.42 -21.33 5.59
N VAL A 253 5.65 -22.47 4.94
CA VAL A 253 5.94 -22.64 3.53
C VAL A 253 5.22 -23.90 3.07
N LEU A 254 4.39 -23.79 2.04
CA LEU A 254 3.70 -24.91 1.39
C LEU A 254 4.12 -24.99 -0.07
N GLN A 255 4.17 -26.20 -0.63
CA GLN A 255 4.40 -26.41 -2.06
C GLN A 255 3.05 -26.48 -2.77
N ALA A 256 2.89 -25.70 -3.84
CA ALA A 256 1.65 -25.59 -4.59
C ALA A 256 1.89 -25.49 -6.09
N VAL A 257 0.85 -25.76 -6.87
CA VAL A 257 0.81 -25.56 -8.32
C VAL A 257 -0.03 -24.33 -8.63
N VAL A 258 0.47 -23.45 -9.50
CA VAL A 258 -0.29 -22.28 -9.95
C VAL A 258 -1.47 -22.73 -10.82
N LEU A 259 -2.70 -22.44 -10.36
CA LEU A 259 -3.92 -22.74 -11.10
C LEU A 259 -4.31 -21.60 -12.03
N ARG A 260 -4.15 -20.37 -11.56
CA ARG A 260 -4.61 -19.19 -12.28
C ARG A 260 -3.69 -18.02 -11.99
N ARG A 261 -3.41 -17.26 -13.05
CA ARG A 261 -2.86 -15.91 -13.00
C ARG A 261 -3.89 -14.96 -13.61
N TYR A 262 -4.18 -13.87 -12.92
CA TYR A 262 -5.16 -12.87 -13.38
C TYR A 262 -4.77 -11.47 -12.88
N SER A 263 -5.34 -10.45 -13.48
CA SER A 263 -5.21 -9.09 -12.97
C SER A 263 -6.52 -8.66 -12.32
N GLU A 264 -6.42 -8.07 -11.14
CA GLU A 264 -7.55 -7.46 -10.44
C GLU A 264 -7.06 -6.17 -9.77
N ASP A 265 -7.85 -5.11 -9.85
CA ASP A 265 -7.54 -3.78 -9.31
C ASP A 265 -6.17 -3.20 -9.76
N GLY A 266 -5.61 -3.69 -10.87
CA GLY A 266 -4.30 -3.27 -11.36
C GLY A 266 -3.11 -4.01 -10.74
N VAL A 267 -3.33 -5.06 -9.93
CA VAL A 267 -2.29 -6.01 -9.46
C VAL A 267 -2.43 -7.35 -10.18
N THR A 268 -1.32 -8.03 -10.42
CA THR A 268 -1.30 -9.43 -10.84
C THR A 268 -1.43 -10.35 -9.63
N LEU A 269 -2.47 -11.18 -9.63
CA LEU A 269 -2.81 -12.12 -8.57
C LEU A 269 -2.73 -13.57 -9.04
N TYR A 270 -2.51 -14.45 -8.08
CA TYR A 270 -2.32 -15.88 -8.28
C TYR A 270 -3.24 -16.68 -7.35
N ASP A 271 -3.88 -17.69 -7.94
CA ASP A 271 -4.52 -18.75 -7.17
C ASP A 271 -3.69 -20.03 -7.36
N VAL A 272 -3.38 -20.70 -6.24
CA VAL A 272 -2.49 -21.86 -6.22
C VAL A 272 -3.15 -23.00 -5.44
N LYS A 273 -2.86 -24.24 -5.83
CA LYS A 273 -3.35 -25.44 -5.17
C LYS A 273 -2.19 -26.17 -4.53
N GLU A 274 -2.27 -26.42 -3.23
CA GLU A 274 -1.26 -27.21 -2.52
C GLU A 274 -1.08 -28.59 -3.19
N VAL A 275 0.15 -29.12 -3.22
CA VAL A 275 0.44 -30.39 -3.91
C VAL A 275 -0.16 -31.57 -3.13
N ASP A 276 -0.01 -31.56 -1.81
CA ASP A 276 -0.41 -32.67 -0.94
C ASP A 276 -1.87 -32.61 -0.50
N THR A 277 -2.48 -31.43 -0.58
CA THR A 277 -3.87 -31.22 -0.19
C THR A 277 -4.70 -30.63 -1.33
N ALA A 278 -6.02 -30.76 -1.28
CA ALA A 278 -6.89 -30.07 -2.23
C ALA A 278 -7.11 -28.59 -1.89
N LEU A 279 -6.34 -28.02 -0.95
CA LEU A 279 -6.49 -26.63 -0.51
C LEU A 279 -6.08 -25.68 -1.64
N VAL A 280 -6.96 -24.71 -1.92
CA VAL A 280 -6.68 -23.63 -2.86
C VAL A 280 -6.47 -22.34 -2.08
N VAL A 281 -5.28 -21.77 -2.20
CA VAL A 281 -4.95 -20.44 -1.67
C VAL A 281 -5.12 -19.43 -2.80
N LYS A 282 -5.96 -18.43 -2.58
CA LYS A 282 -6.37 -17.47 -3.61
C LYS A 282 -5.76 -16.10 -3.39
N ARG A 283 -5.72 -15.30 -4.46
CA ARG A 283 -5.38 -13.87 -4.45
C ARG A 283 -3.98 -13.58 -3.87
N LEU A 284 -3.04 -14.48 -4.11
CA LEU A 284 -1.64 -14.28 -3.73
C LEU A 284 -0.97 -13.29 -4.68
N THR A 285 -0.08 -12.47 -4.16
CA THR A 285 0.76 -11.55 -4.94
C THR A 285 2.13 -12.17 -5.19
N ARG A 286 2.91 -11.56 -6.09
CA ARG A 286 4.20 -12.12 -6.53
C ARG A 286 5.22 -12.28 -5.39
N VAL A 287 5.17 -11.44 -4.36
CA VAL A 287 6.06 -11.48 -3.20
C VAL A 287 5.80 -12.68 -2.27
N GLN A 288 4.69 -13.40 -2.46
CA GLN A 288 4.29 -14.54 -1.63
C GLN A 288 4.61 -15.89 -2.29
N LEU A 289 5.14 -15.88 -3.52
CA LEU A 289 5.41 -17.07 -4.32
C LEU A 289 6.90 -17.16 -4.65
N VAL A 290 7.48 -18.36 -4.57
CA VAL A 290 8.83 -18.67 -5.02
C VAL A 290 8.75 -19.84 -6.00
N PRO A 291 9.02 -19.65 -7.30
CA PRO A 291 9.13 -20.75 -8.25
C PRO A 291 10.24 -21.73 -7.84
N LEU A 292 9.97 -23.03 -8.00
CA LEU A 292 10.90 -24.12 -7.72
C LEU A 292 11.70 -24.55 -8.95
#